data_AF-A0A9X2SZ38-F1
#
_entry.id   AF-A0A9X2SZ38-F1
#
_cell.length_a   1.000
_cell.length_b   1.000
_cell.length_c   1.000
_cell.angle_alpha   90.00
_cell.angle_beta   90.00
_cell.angle_gamma   90.00
#
_symmetry.space_group_name_H-M   'P 1'
#
loop_
_entity.id
_entity.type
_entity.pdbx_description
1 polymer ?
#
loop_
_entity_poly.entity_id
_entity_poly.type
_entity_poly.pdbx_seq_one_letter_code
_entity_poly.pdbx_strand_id
1 'polypeptide(L)' 'MKERQSVIHANYTKTREEWYKKECDEILFRTRSYITIEGQEVMITTDSLKKYLLTIDNPKTSWFQIWLKVRDER' A
#
# COMPACT_ATOMS: atom_id res chain seq x y z
N MET A 1 -2.17 17.00 -32.05
CA MET A 1 -2.57 15.61 -31.75
C MET A 1 -3.15 15.60 -30.34
N LYS A 2 -4.40 15.17 -30.13
CA LYS A 2 -4.99 15.07 -28.79
C LYS A 2 -4.27 13.97 -28.04
N GLU A 3 -3.34 14.33 -27.16
CA GLU A 3 -2.76 13.40 -26.20
C GLU A 3 -3.90 12.73 -25.44
N ARG A 4 -3.99 11.41 -25.58
CA ARG A 4 -5.07 10.61 -25.01
C ARG A 4 -5.03 10.78 -23.49
N GLN A 5 -6.04 11.43 -22.92
CA GLN A 5 -6.24 11.56 -21.46
C GLN A 5 -6.10 10.21 -20.71
N SER A 6 -6.32 9.08 -21.40
CA SER A 6 -6.11 7.73 -20.88
C SER A 6 -4.66 7.42 -20.48
N VAL A 7 -3.66 8.01 -21.14
CA VAL A 7 -2.23 7.79 -20.80
C VAL A 7 -1.84 8.57 -19.54
N ILE A 8 -2.42 9.78 -19.37
CA ILE A 8 -2.18 10.61 -18.19
C ILE A 8 -2.77 9.93 -16.94
N HIS A 9 -3.97 9.37 -17.05
CA HIS A 9 -4.61 8.65 -15.93
C HIS A 9 -3.83 7.37 -15.54
N ALA A 10 -3.34 6.62 -16.52
CA ALA A 10 -2.55 5.42 -16.28
C ALA A 10 -1.20 5.73 -15.57
N ASN A 11 -0.53 6.82 -15.93
CA ASN A 11 0.68 7.26 -15.25
C ASN A 11 0.38 7.81 -13.84
N TYR A 12 -0.72 8.55 -13.66
CA TYR A 12 -1.14 9.07 -12.35
C TYR A 12 -1.42 7.98 -11.31
N THR A 13 -1.87 6.81 -11.78
CA THR A 13 -2.24 5.68 -10.91
C THR A 13 -1.00 4.97 -10.36
N LYS A 14 0.06 4.80 -11.19
CA LYS A 14 1.32 4.18 -10.74
C LYS A 14 2.07 5.06 -9.74
N THR A 15 2.23 6.34 -10.04
CA THR A 15 3.00 7.25 -9.19
C THR A 15 2.39 7.42 -7.79
N ARG A 16 1.06 7.32 -7.67
CA ARG A 16 0.36 7.38 -6.37
C ARG A 16 0.48 6.08 -5.56
N GLU A 17 0.30 4.92 -6.18
CA GLU A 17 0.51 3.63 -5.49
C GLU A 17 1.96 3.51 -5.00
N GLU A 18 2.93 3.95 -5.80
CA GLU A 18 4.34 4.01 -5.38
C GLU A 18 4.56 4.99 -4.21
N TRP A 19 3.87 6.13 -4.21
CA TRP A 19 3.90 7.07 -3.09
C TRP A 19 3.32 6.45 -1.82
N TYR A 20 2.15 5.79 -1.89
CA TYR A 20 1.55 5.11 -0.74
C TYR A 20 2.44 3.99 -0.20
N LYS A 21 3.09 3.24 -1.09
CA LYS A 21 4.08 2.24 -0.70
C LYS A 21 5.22 2.87 0.09
N LYS A 22 5.80 3.97 -0.42
CA LYS A 22 6.90 4.67 0.24
C LYS A 22 6.51 5.19 1.63
N GLU A 23 5.32 5.76 1.75
CA GLU A 23 4.78 6.22 3.03
C GLU A 23 4.59 5.05 4.02
N CYS A 24 4.09 3.91 3.55
CA CYS A 24 3.98 2.71 4.38
C CYS A 24 5.35 2.23 4.85
N ASP A 25 6.33 2.14 3.95
CA ASP A 25 7.71 1.77 4.27
C ASP A 25 8.30 2.69 5.35
N GLU A 26 8.09 4.00 5.27
CA GLU A 26 8.58 4.94 6.27
C GLU A 26 7.92 4.73 7.65
N ILE A 27 6.61 4.49 7.67
CA ILE A 27 5.88 4.21 8.93
C ILE A 27 6.37 2.90 9.55
N LEU A 28 6.47 1.85 8.74
CA LEU A 28 6.90 0.52 9.16
C LEU A 28 8.36 0.50 9.63
N PHE A 29 9.23 1.27 8.98
CA PHE A 29 10.63 1.42 9.38
C PHE A 29 10.74 1.98 10.81
N ARG A 30 9.92 2.98 11.15
CA ARG A 30 9.89 3.55 12.51
C ARG A 30 9.43 2.55 13.56
N THR A 31 8.51 1.65 13.21
CA THR A 31 7.97 0.62 14.10
C THR A 31 8.72 -0.71 14.01
N ARG A 32 9.84 -0.78 13.27
CA ARG A 32 10.59 -2.03 12.96
C ARG A 32 9.68 -3.16 12.47
N SER A 33 8.65 -2.78 11.74
CA SER A 33 7.66 -3.69 11.20
C SER A 33 7.87 -3.85 9.70
N TYR A 34 7.26 -4.88 9.10
CA TYR A 34 7.22 -5.04 7.65
C TYR A 34 5.89 -5.64 7.22
N ILE A 35 5.48 -5.32 6.00
CA ILE A 35 4.24 -5.84 5.42
C ILE A 35 4.54 -7.09 4.60
N THR A 36 3.70 -8.10 4.78
CA THR A 36 3.67 -9.31 3.95
C THR A 36 2.31 -9.37 3.26
N ILE A 37 2.30 -9.57 1.95
CA ILE A 37 1.07 -9.74 1.16
C ILE A 37 1.03 -11.19 0.70
N GLU A 38 0.09 -11.98 1.24
CA GLU A 38 -0.15 -13.37 0.85
C GLU A 38 -1.46 -13.44 0.05
N GLY A 39 -1.35 -13.39 -1.28
CA GLY A 39 -2.51 -13.30 -2.16
C GLY A 39 -3.22 -11.95 -2.02
N GLN A 40 -4.41 -11.95 -1.42
CA GLN A 40 -5.16 -10.73 -1.12
C GLN A 40 -5.05 -10.31 0.34
N GLU A 41 -4.48 -11.15 1.21
CA GLU A 41 -4.37 -10.83 2.64
C GLU A 41 -3.08 -10.06 2.91
N VAL A 42 -3.22 -8.98 3.67
CA VAL A 42 -2.10 -8.14 4.09
C VAL A 42 -1.90 -8.34 5.58
N MET A 43 -0.67 -8.68 5.95
CA MET A 43 -0.24 -8.83 7.33
C MET A 43 0.90 -7.87 7.63
N ILE A 44 0.92 -7.33 8.83
CA ILE A 44 2.06 -6.62 9.40
C ILE A 44 2.79 -7.60 10.31
N THR A 45 4.11 -7.68 10.17
CA THR A 45 4.96 -8.43 11.10
C THR A 45 5.83 -7.47 11.88
N THR A 46 5.77 -7.54 13.20
CA THR A 46 6.57 -6.73 14.14
C THR A 46 7.28 -7.65 15.12
N ASP A 47 8.61 -7.64 15.16
CA ASP A 47 9.39 -8.40 16.15
C ASP A 47 8.95 -9.89 16.32
N SER A 48 8.67 -10.56 15.21
CA SER A 48 8.14 -11.96 15.11
C SER A 48 6.64 -12.15 15.38
N LEU A 49 5.89 -11.09 15.69
CA LEU A 49 4.44 -11.13 15.81
C LEU A 49 3.79 -10.75 14.47
N LYS A 50 3.06 -11.69 13.87
CA LYS A 50 2.24 -11.45 12.68
C LYS A 50 0.85 -11.01 13.09
N LYS A 51 0.40 -9.88 12.56
CA LYS A 51 -0.95 -9.35 12.74
C LYS A 51 -1.60 -9.17 11.37
N TYR A 52 -2.83 -9.64 11.24
CA TYR A 52 -3.65 -9.34 10.08
C TYR A 52 -4.00 -7.85 10.05
N LEU A 53 -3.80 -7.21 8.89
CA LEU A 53 -4.11 -5.79 8.68
C LEU A 53 -5.43 -5.62 7.94
N LEU A 54 -5.52 -6.19 6.74
CA LEU A 54 -6.69 -6.10 5.85
C LEU A 54 -6.63 -7.14 4.73
N THR A 55 -7.76 -7.33 4.06
CA THR A 55 -7.84 -8.04 2.78
C THR A 55 -8.04 -7.02 1.66
N ILE A 56 -7.22 -7.10 0.61
CA ILE A 56 -7.24 -6.21 -0.54
C ILE A 56 -8.50 -6.51 -1.35
N ASP A 57 -9.42 -5.55 -1.35
CA ASP A 57 -10.66 -5.62 -2.12
C ASP A 57 -10.38 -5.38 -3.62
N ASN A 58 -9.54 -4.38 -3.91
CA ASN A 58 -9.13 -4.06 -5.28
C ASN A 58 -7.59 -4.08 -5.44
N PRO A 59 -7.04 -4.98 -6.30
CA PRO A 59 -5.59 -5.11 -6.48
C PRO A 59 -4.93 -3.89 -7.15
N LYS A 60 -5.70 -3.02 -7.83
CA LYS A 60 -5.17 -1.80 -8.47
C LYS A 60 -4.90 -0.66 -7.49
N THR A 61 -5.47 -0.73 -6.29
CA THR A 61 -5.37 0.28 -5.23
C THR A 61 -4.92 -0.37 -3.92
N SER A 62 -4.04 -1.37 -4.05
CA SER A 62 -3.61 -2.22 -2.95
C SER A 62 -2.87 -1.42 -1.89
N TRP A 63 -1.87 -0.62 -2.29
CA TRP A 63 -1.07 0.18 -1.38
C TRP A 63 -1.86 1.34 -0.78
N PHE A 64 -2.80 1.92 -1.51
CA PHE A 64 -3.72 2.92 -0.95
C PHE A 64 -4.52 2.35 0.23
N GLN A 65 -5.11 1.15 0.08
CA GLN A 65 -5.86 0.49 1.14
C GLN A 65 -4.97 0.16 2.35
N ILE A 66 -3.77 -0.34 2.07
CA ILE A 66 -2.75 -0.64 3.09
C ILE A 66 -2.38 0.63 3.85
N TRP A 67 -2.05 1.70 3.15
CA TRP A 67 -1.67 2.98 3.75
C TRP A 67 -2.76 3.55 4.64
N LEU A 68 -4.03 3.47 4.22
CA LEU A 68 -5.15 3.89 5.05
C LEU A 68 -5.19 3.17 6.40
N LYS A 69 -4.95 1.85 6.41
CA LYS A 69 -4.95 1.05 7.64
C LYS A 69 -3.69 1.26 8.48
N VAL A 70 -2.51 1.26 7.87
CA VAL A 70 -1.23 1.52 8.56
C VAL A 70 -1.24 2.88 9.24
N ARG A 71 -1.88 3.89 8.63
CA ARG A 71 -2.02 5.23 9.20
C ARG A 71 -3.02 5.28 10.35
N ASP A 72 -4.09 4.49 10.29
CA ASP A 72 -5.17 4.44 11.29
C ASP A 72 -4.76 3.68 12.56
N GLU A 73 -3.85 2.69 12.45
CA GLU A 73 -3.31 1.96 13.61
C GLU A 73 -2.29 2.77 14.45
N ARG A 74 -2.08 4.05 14.14
CA ARG A 74 -1.12 4.93 14.81
C ARG A 74 -1.81 5.89 15.77
#